data_AF-G8UQB0-F1
#
_entry.id   AF-G8UQB0-F1
#
_cell.length_a   1.000
_cell.length_b   1.000
_cell.length_c   1.000
_cell.angle_alpha   90.00
_cell.angle_beta   90.00
_cell.angle_gamma   90.00
#
_symmetry.space_group_name_H-M   'P 1'
#
loop_
_entity.id
_entity.type
_entity.pdbx_description
1 polymer ?
#
loop_
_entity_poly.entity_id
_entity_poly.type
_entity_poly.pdbx_seq_one_letter_code
_entity_poly.pdbx_strand_id
1 'polypeptide(L)'
;MLFFFGLIGFWGCEKGELFGKDYSEHLDLGTFELSKMSEKDMNIMSQALQRLDIDMKEGLYHVKQISGAEVNISEELFNYLVASFEHTNTIFKPKSVDTSIVRLKYGFMEGDGEPQDSTYCVAYALAGMGGVSFGRARAYIDSLYGSNGVPAYAIDSVVRHFYPNAKNTLNGGYMNNAFIYFQTSDSTGHAVNGYWHDNNTGYIYYKDNQTGNDGVIHRDSLIKLYYP
;
A
#
# COMPACT_ATOMS: atom_id res chain seq x y z
N MET A 1 -36.78 -22.85 -19.85
CA MET A 1 -36.01 -21.79 -19.16
C MET A 1 -34.54 -22.21 -19.27
N LEU A 2 -33.70 -21.85 -20.25
CA LEU A 2 -33.48 -20.60 -21.02
C LEU A 2 -33.48 -19.41 -20.05
N PHE A 3 -32.35 -18.78 -19.71
CA PHE A 3 -31.39 -18.15 -20.63
C PHE A 3 -29.90 -18.28 -20.25
N PHE A 4 -29.09 -18.34 -21.31
CA PHE A 4 -27.64 -18.13 -21.43
C PHE A 4 -27.26 -16.63 -21.33
N PHE A 5 -25.98 -16.35 -21.06
CA PHE A 5 -25.05 -15.39 -21.73
C PHE A 5 -23.92 -15.08 -20.71
N GLY A 6 -22.62 -15.23 -20.97
CA GLY A 6 -21.87 -15.24 -22.22
C GLY A 6 -20.80 -14.13 -22.17
N LEU A 7 -19.54 -14.52 -22.33
CA LEU A 7 -18.32 -13.71 -22.52
C LEU A 7 -18.52 -12.27 -23.05
N ILE A 8 -17.87 -11.30 -22.40
CA ILE A 8 -17.30 -10.10 -23.05
C ILE A 8 -15.96 -9.88 -22.32
N GLY A 9 -14.79 -10.19 -22.87
CA GLY A 9 -14.32 -9.81 -24.20
C GLY A 9 -13.69 -8.43 -24.10
N PHE A 10 -12.46 -8.36 -23.57
CA PHE A 10 -11.58 -7.22 -23.82
C PHE A 10 -11.53 -6.98 -25.34
N TRP A 11 -11.98 -5.81 -25.79
CA TRP A 11 -11.47 -5.01 -26.91
C TRP A 11 -12.43 -3.83 -27.13
N GLY A 12 -11.99 -2.65 -26.75
CA GLY A 12 -12.58 -1.37 -27.12
C GLY A 12 -11.46 -0.44 -27.56
N CYS A 13 -10.89 -0.72 -28.73
CA CYS A 13 -10.01 0.20 -29.44
C CYS A 13 -10.91 0.97 -30.42
N GLU A 14 -11.44 2.13 -30.03
CA GLU A 14 -11.62 3.26 -30.95
C GLU A 14 -11.91 4.56 -30.19
N LYS A 15 -11.22 5.62 -30.62
CA LYS A 15 -11.37 7.00 -30.15
C LYS A 15 -12.72 7.56 -30.62
N GLY A 16 -13.44 8.20 -29.71
CA GLY A 16 -14.36 9.28 -30.04
C GLY A 16 -13.87 10.56 -29.41
N GLU A 17 -13.28 11.46 -30.20
CA GLU A 17 -13.32 12.89 -29.86
C GLU A 17 -14.79 13.30 -29.80
N LEU A 18 -15.30 13.51 -28.59
CA LEU A 18 -16.65 14.01 -28.37
C LEU A 18 -16.55 15.19 -27.40
N PHE A 19 -16.52 16.37 -28.02
CA PHE A 19 -17.15 17.61 -27.59
C PHE A 19 -17.49 17.71 -26.09
N GLY A 20 -16.81 18.63 -25.41
CA GLY A 20 -17.12 19.20 -24.09
C GLY A 20 -18.04 18.37 -23.20
N LYS A 21 -17.46 17.59 -22.29
CA LYS A 21 -18.22 17.00 -21.19
C LYS A 21 -18.80 18.14 -20.35
N ASP A 22 -20.07 18.44 -20.58
CA ASP A 22 -20.81 19.47 -19.85
C ASP A 22 -21.16 18.89 -18.47
N TYR A 23 -20.22 19.04 -17.54
CA TYR A 23 -20.37 18.52 -16.18
C TYR A 23 -21.36 19.39 -15.41
N SER A 24 -22.57 18.90 -15.18
CA SER A 24 -23.63 19.66 -14.51
C SER A 24 -23.38 19.96 -13.03
N GLU A 25 -22.52 19.20 -12.36
CA GLU A 25 -22.22 19.36 -10.93
C GLU A 25 -20.71 19.37 -10.65
N HIS A 26 -20.25 20.38 -9.91
CA HIS A 26 -18.89 20.45 -9.39
C HIS A 26 -18.74 19.47 -8.23
N LEU A 27 -17.78 18.55 -8.32
CA LEU A 27 -17.58 17.52 -7.30
C LEU A 27 -16.50 17.93 -6.30
N ASP A 28 -16.84 17.90 -5.02
CA ASP A 28 -15.91 18.14 -3.93
C ASP A 28 -16.23 17.21 -2.76
N LEU A 29 -15.19 16.74 -2.07
CA LEU A 29 -15.32 15.83 -0.95
C LEU A 29 -15.47 16.61 0.36
N GLY A 30 -16.43 16.21 1.20
CA GLY A 30 -16.56 16.80 2.54
C GLY A 30 -15.45 16.37 3.50
N THR A 31 -14.78 15.24 3.20
CA THR A 31 -13.67 14.69 3.97
C THR A 31 -12.82 13.77 3.10
N PHE A 32 -11.51 13.86 3.26
CA PHE A 32 -10.53 12.94 2.65
C PHE A 32 -10.17 11.78 3.58
N GLU A 33 -10.65 11.80 4.83
CA GLU A 33 -10.56 10.67 5.72
C GLU A 33 -11.58 9.61 5.30
N LEU A 34 -11.10 8.54 4.65
CA LEU A 34 -11.93 7.40 4.20
C LEU A 34 -12.85 6.85 5.32
N SER A 35 -12.39 6.87 6.57
CA SER A 35 -13.16 6.40 7.74
C SER A 35 -14.32 7.31 8.15
N LYS A 36 -14.36 8.55 7.64
CA LYS A 36 -15.44 9.51 7.84
C LYS A 36 -16.29 9.72 6.58
N MET A 37 -15.98 9.01 5.49
CA MET A 37 -16.73 9.14 4.25
C MET A 37 -18.12 8.53 4.39
N SER A 38 -19.12 9.33 4.03
CA SER A 38 -20.48 8.88 3.84
C SER A 38 -20.66 8.17 2.50
N GLU A 39 -21.80 7.51 2.30
CA GLU A 39 -22.19 6.97 0.99
C GLU A 39 -22.19 8.06 -0.10
N LYS A 40 -22.54 9.30 0.27
CA LYS A 40 -22.48 10.45 -0.63
C LYS A 40 -21.03 10.74 -1.05
N ASP A 41 -20.08 10.71 -0.13
CA ASP A 41 -18.66 10.95 -0.41
C ASP A 41 -18.08 9.84 -1.32
N MET A 42 -18.48 8.59 -1.09
CA MET A 42 -18.10 7.46 -1.95
C MET A 42 -18.68 7.59 -3.37
N ASN A 43 -19.92 8.07 -3.49
CA ASN A 43 -20.53 8.37 -4.78
C ASN A 43 -19.81 9.53 -5.50
N ILE A 44 -19.40 10.56 -4.77
CA ILE A 44 -18.59 11.67 -5.31
C ILE A 44 -17.23 11.16 -5.81
N MET A 45 -16.55 10.30 -5.05
CA MET A 45 -15.30 9.66 -5.50
C MET A 45 -15.49 8.82 -6.76
N SER A 46 -16.52 7.97 -6.80
CA SER A 46 -16.84 7.12 -7.95
C SER A 46 -17.11 7.96 -9.20
N GLN A 47 -17.92 9.02 -9.07
CA GLN A 47 -18.17 9.95 -10.17
C GLN A 47 -16.90 10.67 -10.59
N ALA A 48 -16.09 11.19 -9.67
CA ALA A 48 -14.84 11.87 -9.99
C ALA A 48 -13.88 10.96 -10.75
N LEU A 49 -13.73 9.69 -10.34
CA LEU A 49 -12.95 8.68 -11.05
C LEU A 49 -13.47 8.44 -12.48
N GLN A 50 -14.78 8.38 -12.69
CA GLN A 50 -15.37 8.24 -14.03
C GLN A 50 -15.11 9.46 -14.94
N ARG A 51 -14.84 10.63 -14.36
CA ARG A 51 -14.53 11.84 -15.14
C ARG A 51 -13.09 11.87 -15.62
N LEU A 52 -12.16 11.25 -14.88
CA LEU A 52 -10.75 11.15 -15.25
C LEU A 52 -10.55 10.25 -16.47
N ASP A 53 -9.67 10.68 -17.37
CA ASP A 53 -9.19 9.85 -18.47
C ASP A 53 -7.85 9.26 -18.03
N ILE A 54 -7.88 7.97 -17.69
CA ILE A 54 -6.75 7.23 -17.18
C ILE A 54 -6.30 6.27 -18.27
N ASP A 55 -5.07 6.44 -18.76
CA ASP A 55 -4.45 5.50 -19.68
C ASP A 55 -3.36 4.67 -19.00
N MET A 56 -3.12 3.47 -19.53
CA MET A 56 -2.03 2.62 -19.09
C MET A 56 -0.93 2.67 -20.15
N LYS A 57 0.21 3.28 -19.83
CA LYS A 57 1.40 3.36 -20.70
C LYS A 57 2.57 2.71 -20.00
N GLU A 58 3.24 1.79 -20.69
CA GLU A 58 4.38 1.05 -20.15
C GLU A 58 4.11 0.36 -18.79
N GLY A 59 2.88 -0.10 -18.58
CA GLY A 59 2.45 -0.73 -17.33
C GLY A 59 2.17 0.24 -16.17
N LEU A 60 2.12 1.55 -16.42
CA LEU A 60 1.82 2.58 -15.43
C LEU A 60 0.55 3.36 -15.79
N TYR A 61 -0.24 3.71 -14.78
CA TYR A 61 -1.42 4.57 -14.90
C TYR A 61 -1.01 6.02 -15.11
N HIS A 62 -1.55 6.69 -16.12
CA HIS A 62 -1.38 8.13 -16.29
C HIS A 62 -2.76 8.77 -16.38
N VAL A 63 -3.01 9.71 -15.47
CA VAL A 63 -4.15 10.62 -15.56
C VAL A 63 -3.80 11.67 -16.61
N LYS A 64 -4.61 11.81 -17.67
CA LYS A 64 -4.31 12.76 -18.76
C LYS A 64 -4.53 14.21 -18.37
N GLN A 65 -5.50 14.45 -17.49
CA GLN A 65 -5.81 15.80 -17.03
C GLN A 65 -4.73 16.32 -16.09
N ILE A 66 -4.51 17.62 -16.12
CA ILE A 66 -3.49 18.30 -15.31
C ILE A 66 -4.07 19.05 -14.12
N SER A 67 -5.40 19.20 -14.05
CA SER A 67 -6.09 19.84 -12.92
C SER A 67 -7.53 19.34 -12.77
N GLY A 68 -8.10 19.55 -11.58
CA GLY A 68 -9.50 19.22 -11.30
C GLY A 68 -10.50 20.02 -12.13
N ALA A 69 -10.15 21.28 -12.45
CA ALA A 69 -10.96 22.15 -13.29
C ALA A 69 -11.29 21.54 -14.68
N GLU A 70 -10.39 20.76 -15.28
CA GLU A 70 -10.61 20.14 -16.60
C GLU A 70 -11.72 19.07 -16.59
N VAL A 71 -12.03 18.52 -15.41
CA VAL A 71 -13.06 17.49 -15.20
C VAL A 71 -14.16 17.93 -14.23
N ASN A 72 -14.23 19.23 -13.94
CA ASN A 72 -15.16 19.84 -13.00
C ASN A 72 -15.20 19.14 -11.62
N ILE A 73 -14.03 18.87 -11.05
CA ILE A 73 -13.88 18.41 -9.67
C ILE A 73 -12.96 19.39 -8.92
N SER A 74 -13.01 19.41 -7.59
CA SER A 74 -12.14 20.26 -6.79
C SER A 74 -10.67 19.85 -6.97
N GLU A 75 -9.76 20.83 -6.89
CA GLU A 75 -8.32 20.55 -7.03
C GLU A 75 -7.80 19.61 -5.92
N GLU A 76 -8.39 19.68 -4.73
CA GLU A 76 -8.05 18.77 -3.63
C GLU A 76 -8.46 17.32 -3.94
N LEU A 77 -9.68 17.12 -4.47
CA LEU A 77 -10.15 15.81 -4.93
C LEU A 77 -9.33 15.29 -6.11
N PHE A 78 -8.99 16.14 -7.05
CA PHE A 78 -8.11 15.79 -8.17
C PHE A 78 -6.74 15.30 -7.69
N ASN A 79 -6.07 16.09 -6.84
CA ASN A 79 -4.76 15.75 -6.31
C ASN A 79 -4.78 14.45 -5.49
N TYR A 80 -5.84 14.24 -4.69
CA TYR A 80 -6.03 13.01 -3.94
C TYR A 80 -6.11 11.77 -4.84
N LEU A 81 -6.88 11.85 -5.92
CA LEU A 81 -7.02 10.76 -6.89
C LEU A 81 -5.71 10.51 -7.66
N VAL A 82 -5.05 11.56 -8.13
CA VAL A 82 -3.75 11.47 -8.84
C VAL A 82 -2.69 10.81 -7.94
N ALA A 83 -2.58 11.25 -6.68
CA ALA A 83 -1.64 10.67 -5.73
C ALA A 83 -1.87 9.16 -5.51
N SER A 84 -3.12 8.70 -5.58
CA SER A 84 -3.45 7.27 -5.47
C SER A 84 -2.93 6.47 -6.68
N PHE A 85 -3.02 7.01 -7.89
CA PHE A 85 -2.44 6.40 -9.10
C PHE A 85 -0.91 6.49 -9.11
N GLU A 86 -0.33 7.59 -8.67
CA GLU A 86 1.13 7.73 -8.53
C GLU A 86 1.69 6.72 -7.53
N HIS A 87 1.01 6.55 -6.38
CA HIS A 87 1.37 5.52 -5.41
C HIS A 87 1.32 4.13 -6.05
N THR A 88 0.24 3.81 -6.75
CA THR A 88 0.09 2.57 -7.50
C THR A 88 1.24 2.37 -8.51
N ASN A 89 1.66 3.43 -9.22
CA ASN A 89 2.78 3.39 -10.15
C ASN A 89 4.13 3.13 -9.47
N THR A 90 4.36 3.69 -8.28
CA THR A 90 5.58 3.41 -7.52
C THR A 90 5.69 1.95 -7.08
N ILE A 91 4.56 1.27 -6.92
CA ILE A 91 4.51 -0.18 -6.68
C ILE A 91 4.87 -0.93 -7.98
N PHE A 92 4.34 -0.51 -9.14
CA PHE A 92 4.58 -1.17 -10.42
C PHE A 92 5.97 -0.95 -11.02
N LYS A 93 6.57 0.23 -10.83
CA LYS A 93 7.97 0.53 -11.16
C LYS A 93 8.62 1.22 -9.96
N PRO A 94 9.17 0.48 -8.99
CA PRO A 94 9.95 1.08 -7.93
C PRO A 94 11.10 1.88 -8.56
N LYS A 95 11.31 3.12 -8.10
CA LYS A 95 12.41 3.98 -8.57
C LYS A 95 13.71 3.18 -8.53
N SER A 96 14.39 3.15 -9.67
CA SER A 96 15.63 2.41 -9.96
C SER A 96 16.44 2.07 -8.70
N VAL A 97 16.53 0.78 -8.41
CA VAL A 97 17.48 0.23 -7.45
C VAL A 97 18.88 0.65 -7.91
N ASP A 98 19.59 1.41 -7.09
CA ASP A 98 21.03 1.56 -7.27
C ASP A 98 21.67 0.18 -7.11
N THR A 99 22.12 -0.37 -8.23
CA THR A 99 22.73 -1.71 -8.31
C THR A 99 24.21 -1.70 -7.94
N SER A 100 24.74 -0.58 -7.42
CA SER A 100 26.15 -0.48 -7.04
C SER A 100 26.56 -1.29 -5.80
N ILE A 101 25.64 -2.03 -5.16
CA ILE A 101 26.04 -3.06 -4.19
C ILE A 101 26.50 -4.28 -4.99
N VAL A 102 27.81 -4.43 -5.09
CA VAL A 102 28.50 -5.61 -5.62
C VAL A 102 27.95 -6.85 -4.90
N ARG A 103 27.10 -7.62 -5.60
CA ARG A 103 26.59 -8.90 -5.14
C ARG A 103 27.76 -9.85 -4.96
N LEU A 104 28.18 -10.10 -3.73
CA LEU A 104 29.06 -11.23 -3.44
C LEU A 104 28.28 -12.50 -3.80
N LYS A 105 28.86 -13.29 -4.71
CA LYS A 105 28.26 -14.49 -5.28
C LYS A 105 28.24 -15.59 -4.22
N TYR A 106 27.23 -15.59 -3.35
CA TYR A 106 26.89 -16.74 -2.52
C TYR A 106 25.39 -16.78 -2.21
N GLY A 107 24.69 -17.72 -2.85
CA GLY A 107 23.40 -18.26 -2.40
C GLY A 107 22.13 -17.53 -2.83
N PHE A 108 21.32 -18.26 -3.60
CA PHE A 108 19.88 -18.10 -3.86
C PHE A 108 19.41 -17.06 -4.92
N MET A 109 18.63 -17.60 -5.85
CA MET A 109 17.91 -16.91 -6.91
C MET A 109 16.68 -16.26 -6.30
N GLU A 110 16.34 -15.05 -6.76
CA GLU A 110 15.03 -14.46 -6.46
C GLU A 110 13.97 -15.33 -7.15
N GLY A 111 13.17 -16.06 -6.39
CA GLY A 111 12.09 -16.89 -6.94
C GLY A 111 11.78 -18.18 -6.18
N ASP A 112 12.62 -18.55 -5.21
CA ASP A 112 12.48 -19.82 -4.52
C ASP A 112 11.84 -19.51 -3.16
N GLY A 113 10.64 -20.04 -2.90
CA GLY A 113 10.02 -19.97 -1.58
C GLY A 113 10.96 -20.56 -0.54
N GLU A 114 11.67 -19.69 0.18
CA GLU A 114 12.54 -20.11 1.26
C GLU A 114 11.69 -20.71 2.40
N PRO A 115 12.25 -21.68 3.14
CA PRO A 115 11.59 -22.22 4.32
C PRO A 115 11.23 -21.06 5.25
N GLN A 116 10.05 -21.18 5.84
CA GLN A 116 9.41 -20.23 6.75
C GLN A 116 10.33 -19.94 7.95
N ASP A 117 11.28 -19.03 7.77
CA ASP A 117 12.32 -18.71 8.75
C ASP A 117 11.73 -17.72 9.76
N SER A 118 11.49 -18.18 10.99
CA SER A 118 10.75 -17.47 12.03
C SER A 118 11.36 -16.13 12.43
N THR A 119 12.61 -15.85 12.04
CA THR A 119 13.38 -14.70 12.53
C THR A 119 13.23 -13.41 11.69
N TYR A 120 12.70 -13.49 10.46
CA TYR A 120 12.69 -12.36 9.52
C TYR A 120 11.36 -11.62 9.39
N CYS A 121 10.45 -11.71 10.37
CA CYS A 121 9.17 -11.00 10.38
C CYS A 121 9.32 -9.50 10.05
N VAL A 122 10.37 -8.85 10.58
CA VAL A 122 10.67 -7.43 10.31
C VAL A 122 11.05 -7.18 8.86
N ALA A 123 11.82 -8.07 8.22
CA ALA A 123 12.19 -7.91 6.81
C ALA A 123 10.96 -8.09 5.89
N TYR A 124 10.09 -9.06 6.19
CA TYR A 124 8.82 -9.23 5.49
C TYR A 124 7.90 -8.02 5.68
N ALA A 125 7.80 -7.50 6.89
CA ALA A 125 6.98 -6.33 7.17
C ALA A 125 7.49 -5.06 6.48
N LEU A 126 8.81 -4.83 6.44
CA LEU A 126 9.43 -3.75 5.67
C LEU A 126 9.16 -3.88 4.17
N ALA A 127 9.27 -5.09 3.63
CA ALA A 127 8.94 -5.33 2.22
C ALA A 127 7.46 -5.08 1.93
N GLY A 128 6.58 -5.46 2.86
CA GLY A 128 5.13 -5.26 2.76
C GLY A 128 4.70 -3.79 2.78
N MET A 129 5.47 -2.89 3.41
CA MET A 129 5.22 -1.44 3.35
C MET A 129 5.39 -0.87 1.94
N GLY A 130 6.12 -1.56 1.06
CA GLY A 130 6.42 -1.12 -0.30
C GLY A 130 7.63 -0.18 -0.38
N GLY A 131 8.43 -0.29 -1.43
CA GLY A 131 9.64 0.53 -1.65
C GLY A 131 10.97 -0.10 -1.20
N VAL A 132 10.93 -1.24 -0.51
CA VAL A 132 12.11 -2.05 -0.15
C VAL A 132 11.84 -3.51 -0.49
N SER A 133 12.82 -4.22 -1.07
CA SER A 133 12.71 -5.67 -1.29
C SER A 133 13.05 -6.44 -0.01
N PHE A 134 12.43 -7.61 0.18
CA PHE A 134 12.73 -8.50 1.31
C PHE A 134 14.24 -8.78 1.44
N GLY A 135 14.90 -9.12 0.32
CA GLY A 135 16.34 -9.40 0.33
C GLY A 135 17.19 -8.22 0.80
N ARG A 136 16.80 -6.98 0.45
CA ARG A 136 17.50 -5.77 0.91
C ARG A 136 17.29 -5.53 2.41
N ALA A 137 16.06 -5.68 2.90
CA ALA A 137 15.76 -5.54 4.32
C ALA A 137 16.49 -6.60 5.15
N ARG A 138 16.44 -7.87 4.71
CA ARG A 138 17.15 -8.99 5.33
C ARG A 138 18.65 -8.74 5.39
N ALA A 139 19.30 -8.41 4.27
CA ALA A 139 20.74 -8.21 4.24
C ALA A 139 21.20 -7.08 5.19
N TYR A 140 20.43 -6.00 5.30
CA TYR A 140 20.70 -4.94 6.27
C TYR A 140 20.56 -5.43 7.71
N ILE A 141 19.48 -6.14 8.03
CA ILE A 141 19.24 -6.71 9.36
C ILE A 141 20.36 -7.69 9.74
N ASP A 142 20.71 -8.61 8.83
CA ASP A 142 21.78 -9.60 9.02
C ASP A 142 23.13 -8.93 9.26
N SER A 143 23.41 -7.80 8.60
CA SER A 143 24.65 -7.04 8.80
C SER A 143 24.79 -6.43 10.20
N LEU A 144 23.67 -6.22 10.90
CA LEU A 144 23.63 -5.62 12.24
C LEU A 144 23.48 -6.66 13.36
N TYR A 145 22.65 -7.68 13.13
CA TYR A 145 22.19 -8.60 14.18
C TYR A 145 22.42 -10.08 13.84
N GLY A 146 22.94 -10.38 12.65
CA GLY A 146 22.96 -11.72 12.09
C GLY A 146 21.55 -12.27 11.86
N SER A 147 21.45 -13.59 11.68
CA SER A 147 20.18 -14.29 11.40
C SER A 147 19.31 -14.53 12.64
N ASN A 148 19.37 -13.62 13.64
CA ASN A 148 18.64 -13.73 14.91
C ASN A 148 17.41 -12.82 14.98
N GLY A 149 17.04 -12.19 13.87
CA GLY A 149 15.98 -11.18 13.82
C GLY A 149 16.41 -9.84 14.42
N VAL A 150 15.44 -8.94 14.60
CA VAL A 150 15.69 -7.58 15.10
C VAL A 150 15.30 -7.46 16.57
N PRO A 151 16.20 -7.02 17.46
CA PRO A 151 15.86 -6.74 18.84
C PRO A 151 14.76 -5.66 18.96
N ALA A 152 13.83 -5.82 19.91
CA ALA A 152 12.70 -4.89 20.08
C ALA A 152 13.12 -3.40 20.21
N TYR A 153 14.25 -3.15 20.88
CA TYR A 153 14.79 -1.80 21.05
C TYR A 153 15.26 -1.18 19.71
N ALA A 154 15.69 -2.00 18.76
CA ALA A 154 16.25 -1.58 17.48
C ALA A 154 15.22 -1.35 16.37
N ILE A 155 13.97 -1.80 16.55
CA ILE A 155 12.90 -1.72 15.54
C ILE A 155 12.76 -0.30 14.95
N ASP A 156 12.81 0.74 15.78
CA ASP A 156 12.65 2.13 15.30
C ASP A 156 13.79 2.53 14.36
N SER A 157 15.04 2.24 14.75
CA SER A 157 16.22 2.53 13.94
C SER A 157 16.21 1.76 12.62
N VAL A 158 15.78 0.50 12.64
CA VAL A 158 15.69 -0.32 11.43
C VAL A 158 14.61 0.18 10.48
N VAL A 159 13.41 0.51 10.98
CA VAL A 159 12.34 1.04 10.14
C VAL A 159 12.74 2.40 9.55
N ARG A 160 13.27 3.30 10.37
CA ARG A 160 13.68 4.65 9.92
C ARG A 160 14.87 4.67 8.97
N HIS A 161 15.69 3.61 8.95
CA HIS A 161 16.73 3.47 7.93
C HIS A 161 16.13 3.44 6.51
N PHE A 162 15.00 2.76 6.35
CA PHE A 162 14.31 2.63 5.07
C PHE A 162 13.22 3.67 4.85
N TYR A 163 12.55 4.08 5.92
CA TYR A 163 11.46 5.05 5.91
C TYR A 163 11.74 6.20 6.89
N PRO A 164 12.64 7.14 6.58
CA PRO A 164 13.05 8.19 7.51
C PRO A 164 11.90 9.05 8.02
N ASN A 165 10.89 9.26 7.17
CA ASN A 165 9.74 10.11 7.43
C ASN A 165 8.49 9.33 7.90
N ALA A 166 8.66 8.06 8.28
CA ALA A 166 7.55 7.22 8.70
C ALA A 166 6.74 7.86 9.85
N LYS A 167 5.42 7.90 9.70
CA LYS A 167 4.50 8.42 10.71
C LYS A 167 4.12 7.30 11.68
N ASN A 168 3.98 7.60 12.96
CA ASN A 168 3.73 6.60 14.01
C ASN A 168 2.40 6.81 14.76
N THR A 169 1.53 7.68 14.25
CA THR A 169 0.22 7.95 14.85
C THR A 169 -0.83 6.99 14.30
N LEU A 170 -1.45 6.18 15.17
CA LEU A 170 -2.51 5.25 14.77
C LEU A 170 -3.77 6.02 14.36
N ASN A 171 -4.19 5.82 13.12
CA ASN A 171 -5.42 6.38 12.58
C ASN A 171 -6.46 5.27 12.37
N GLY A 172 -7.75 5.63 12.39
CA GLY A 172 -8.82 4.69 12.06
C GLY A 172 -8.98 4.53 10.56
N GLY A 173 -9.37 3.32 10.14
CA GLY A 173 -9.60 2.96 8.75
C GLY A 173 -8.40 2.27 8.10
N TYR A 174 -8.21 2.50 6.80
CA TYR A 174 -7.16 1.85 6.02
C TYR A 174 -5.77 2.21 6.55
N MET A 175 -4.93 1.19 6.63
CA MET A 175 -3.57 1.32 7.17
C MET A 175 -2.47 1.31 6.10
N ASN A 176 -2.80 1.08 4.82
CA ASN A 176 -1.86 1.11 3.69
C ASN A 176 -0.59 0.27 3.94
N ASN A 177 -0.77 -0.97 4.40
CA ASN A 177 0.31 -1.88 4.77
C ASN A 177 1.29 -1.32 5.80
N ALA A 178 0.82 -0.47 6.72
CA ALA A 178 1.64 0.06 7.80
C ALA A 178 2.33 -1.07 8.57
N PHE A 179 3.60 -0.88 8.87
CA PHE A 179 4.35 -1.79 9.72
C PHE A 179 3.80 -1.72 11.13
N ILE A 180 3.40 -2.87 11.67
CA ILE A 180 3.01 -3.01 13.07
C ILE A 180 3.89 -4.03 13.76
N TYR A 181 4.23 -3.75 15.01
CA TYR A 181 4.99 -4.64 15.87
C TYR A 181 4.25 -4.81 17.19
N PHE A 182 4.06 -6.06 17.60
CA PHE A 182 3.31 -6.43 18.80
C PHE A 182 3.93 -7.68 19.44
N GLN A 183 3.51 -7.98 20.66
CA GLN A 183 3.91 -9.22 21.35
C GLN A 183 2.87 -10.31 21.09
N THR A 184 3.32 -11.48 20.65
CA THR A 184 2.49 -12.67 20.45
C THR A 184 2.25 -13.41 21.76
N SER A 185 1.33 -14.39 21.74
CA SER A 185 0.93 -15.16 22.93
C SER A 185 2.06 -15.97 23.56
N ASP A 186 3.12 -16.29 22.80
CA ASP A 186 4.33 -16.95 23.28
C ASP A 186 5.39 -15.97 23.82
N SER A 187 5.00 -14.71 24.05
CA SER A 187 5.84 -13.61 24.54
C SER A 187 6.95 -13.18 23.57
N THR A 188 6.94 -13.66 22.33
CA THR A 188 7.88 -13.19 21.29
C THR A 188 7.36 -11.93 20.60
N GLY A 189 8.26 -11.18 19.96
CA GLY A 189 7.89 -10.00 19.19
C GLY A 189 7.64 -10.37 17.74
N HIS A 190 6.53 -9.89 17.17
CA HIS A 190 6.17 -10.16 15.78
C HIS A 190 5.89 -8.87 15.01
N ALA A 191 6.35 -8.83 13.76
CA ALA A 191 6.16 -7.70 12.85
C ALA A 191 5.36 -8.15 11.62
N VAL A 192 4.33 -7.38 11.29
CA VAL A 192 3.39 -7.66 10.19
C VAL A 192 2.91 -6.34 9.57
N ASN A 193 2.06 -6.41 8.55
CA ASN A 193 1.51 -5.23 7.89
C ASN A 193 0.02 -5.06 8.20
N GLY A 194 -0.33 -4.01 8.94
CA GLY A 194 -1.72 -3.63 9.16
C GLY A 194 -2.35 -3.13 7.87
N TYR A 195 -3.56 -3.58 7.56
CA TYR A 195 -4.34 -3.09 6.42
C TYR A 195 -5.63 -2.35 6.82
N TRP A 196 -6.17 -2.62 8.01
CA TRP A 196 -7.38 -1.95 8.50
C TRP A 196 -7.38 -1.84 10.03
N HIS A 197 -7.78 -0.68 10.58
CA HIS A 197 -8.01 -0.47 12.00
C HIS A 197 -9.45 0.02 12.23
N ASP A 198 -10.25 -0.77 12.93
CA ASP A 198 -11.58 -0.36 13.36
C ASP A 198 -11.48 0.46 14.65
N ASN A 199 -11.65 1.78 14.52
CA ASN A 199 -11.59 2.73 15.65
C ASN A 199 -12.71 2.51 16.68
N ASN A 200 -13.84 1.91 16.30
CA ASN A 200 -14.97 1.71 17.20
C ASN A 200 -14.71 0.55 18.17
N THR A 201 -14.12 -0.53 17.66
CA THR A 201 -13.84 -1.74 18.43
C THR A 201 -12.39 -1.83 18.92
N GLY A 202 -11.48 -1.03 18.35
CA GLY A 202 -10.06 -1.04 18.64
C GLY A 202 -9.29 -2.20 17.97
N TYR A 203 -9.90 -2.94 17.06
CA TYR A 203 -9.23 -4.06 16.38
C TYR A 203 -8.44 -3.61 15.15
N ILE A 204 -7.23 -4.15 15.02
CA ILE A 204 -6.32 -3.97 13.90
C ILE A 204 -6.21 -5.29 13.15
N TYR A 205 -6.53 -5.26 11.87
CA TYR A 205 -6.40 -6.38 10.95
C TYR A 205 -5.11 -6.25 10.17
N TYR A 206 -4.40 -7.36 10.02
CA TYR A 206 -3.08 -7.38 9.42
C TYR A 206 -2.87 -8.58 8.50
N LYS A 207 -1.95 -8.40 7.55
CA LYS A 207 -1.36 -9.46 6.76
C LYS A 207 0.02 -9.79 7.30
N ASP A 208 0.21 -11.05 7.65
CA ASP A 208 1.51 -11.61 7.92
C ASP A 208 2.13 -12.04 6.58
N ASN A 209 3.01 -11.19 6.03
CA ASN A 209 3.70 -11.47 4.76
C ASN A 209 4.76 -12.58 4.88
N GLN A 210 5.15 -12.98 6.09
CA GLN A 210 6.05 -14.10 6.32
C GLN A 210 5.32 -15.44 6.19
N THR A 211 4.06 -15.50 6.64
CA THR A 211 3.26 -16.74 6.62
C THR A 211 2.18 -16.75 5.53
N GLY A 212 1.91 -15.61 4.90
CA GLY A 212 0.83 -15.44 3.93
C GLY A 212 -0.57 -15.44 4.56
N ASN A 213 -0.67 -15.37 5.89
CA ASN A 213 -1.92 -15.42 6.62
C ASN A 213 -2.42 -14.03 7.02
N ASP A 214 -3.72 -13.94 7.29
CA ASP A 214 -4.34 -12.76 7.87
C ASP A 214 -4.59 -12.99 9.36
N GLY A 215 -4.56 -11.90 10.13
CA GLY A 215 -4.78 -11.96 11.56
C GLY A 215 -5.40 -10.68 12.11
N VAL A 216 -5.72 -10.71 13.40
CA VAL A 216 -6.31 -9.59 14.12
C VAL A 216 -5.63 -9.43 15.48
N ILE A 217 -5.33 -8.19 15.85
CA ILE A 217 -4.91 -7.82 17.21
C ILE A 217 -5.80 -6.69 17.74
N HIS A 218 -5.86 -6.53 19.06
CA HIS A 218 -6.40 -5.31 19.64
C HIS A 218 -5.32 -4.22 19.69
N ARG A 219 -5.69 -2.94 19.55
CA ARG A 219 -4.76 -1.80 19.57
C ARG A 219 -3.92 -1.74 20.85
N ASP A 220 -4.41 -2.28 21.96
CA ASP A 220 -3.68 -2.31 23.23
C ASP A 220 -2.48 -3.28 23.19
N SER A 221 -2.46 -4.21 22.23
CA SER A 221 -1.32 -5.09 21.98
C SER A 221 -0.26 -4.46 21.07
N LEU A 222 -0.58 -3.33 20.42
CA LEU A 222 0.31 -2.63 19.51
C LEU A 222 1.46 -1.98 20.30
N ILE A 223 2.70 -2.35 19.96
CA ILE A 223 3.90 -1.79 20.61
C ILE A 223 4.52 -0.70 19.74
N LYS A 224 4.62 -0.93 18.42
CA LYS A 224 5.11 0.08 17.45
C LYS A 224 4.29 0.05 16.17
N LEU A 225 4.18 1.21 15.54
CA LEU A 225 3.46 1.42 14.29
C LEU A 225 4.21 2.43 13.43
N TYR A 226 4.31 2.14 12.14
CA TYR A 226 4.91 3.01 11.15
C TYR A 226 4.13 2.95 9.85
N TYR A 227 3.56 4.08 9.45
CA TYR A 227 3.05 4.30 8.11
C TYR A 227 4.20 4.72 7.19
N PRO A 228 4.22 4.26 5.93
CA PRO A 228 5.16 4.75 4.93
C PRO A 228 4.99 6.26 4.66
#